data_AF-A0A2N1QLW6-F1
#
_entry.id   AF-A0A2N1QLW6-F1
#
_cell.length_a   1.000
_cell.length_b   1.000
_cell.length_c   1.000
_cell.angle_alpha   90.00
_cell.angle_beta   90.00
_cell.angle_gamma   90.00
#
_symmetry.space_group_name_H-M   'P 1'
#
loop_
_entity.id
_entity.type
_entity.pdbx_description
1 polymer ?
#
loop_
_entity_poly.entity_id
_entity_poly.type
_entity_poly.pdbx_seq_one_letter_code
_entity_poly.pdbx_strand_id
1 'polypeptide(L)'
;MKKRVIVVGSGGGGLTAAISARKSGAEVVLLSKTGCAEASCTAYSGGLFSLSSGTVSPDDHYRRIMETGRYVNDPSLVRTLADHSEATLRIISEWGVSLKVTTSGHATARKTAPSRIMGGAEG
;
A
#
# COMPACT_ATOMS: atom_id res chain seq x y z
N MET A 1 0.62 30.62 -8.86
CA MET A 1 -0.15 29.69 -9.72
C MET A 1 -0.44 28.40 -8.95
N LYS A 2 -1.68 27.92 -8.95
CA LYS A 2 -2.03 26.63 -8.36
C LYS A 2 -1.60 25.52 -9.34
N LYS A 3 -0.83 24.54 -8.88
CA LYS A 3 -0.40 23.40 -9.72
C LYS A 3 -1.60 22.50 -9.96
N ARG A 4 -1.77 22.00 -11.19
CA ARG A 4 -2.82 21.04 -11.55
C ARG A 4 -2.22 19.65 -11.73
N VAL A 5 -2.84 18.65 -11.11
CA VAL A 5 -2.43 17.24 -11.17
C VAL A 5 -3.61 16.42 -11.68
N ILE A 6 -3.39 15.64 -12.73
CA ILE A 6 -4.38 14.70 -13.25
C ILE A 6 -3.90 13.30 -12.87
N VAL A 7 -4.71 12.57 -12.11
CA VAL A 7 -4.45 11.19 -11.72
C VAL A 7 -5.36 10.28 -12.53
N VAL A 8 -4.78 9.32 -13.25
CA VAL A 8 -5.54 8.34 -14.04
C VAL A 8 -5.47 6.99 -13.32
N GLY A 9 -6.60 6.55 -12.80
CA GLY A 9 -6.75 5.32 -12.03
C GLY A 9 -7.09 5.57 -10.57
N SER A 10 -8.17 4.92 -10.09
CA SER A 10 -8.70 5.04 -8.72
C SER A 10 -8.33 3.86 -7.80
N GLY A 11 -7.20 3.19 -8.08
CA GLY A 11 -6.63 2.18 -7.17
C GLY A 11 -5.88 2.81 -6.00
N GLY A 12 -5.35 1.99 -5.08
CA GLY A 12 -4.67 2.45 -3.87
C GLY A 12 -3.55 3.46 -4.16
N GLY A 13 -2.67 3.18 -5.12
CA GLY A 13 -1.61 4.11 -5.51
C GLY A 13 -2.13 5.45 -6.08
N GLY A 14 -3.18 5.39 -6.91
CA GLY A 14 -3.79 6.59 -7.51
C GLY A 14 -4.52 7.44 -6.49
N LEU A 15 -5.30 6.84 -5.60
CA LEU A 15 -5.97 7.53 -4.50
C LEU A 15 -4.96 8.15 -3.53
N THR A 16 -3.91 7.41 -3.16
CA THR A 16 -2.82 7.95 -2.32
C THR A 16 -2.12 9.12 -2.99
N ALA A 17 -1.82 9.04 -4.30
CA ALA A 17 -1.24 10.15 -5.05
C ALA A 17 -2.17 11.37 -5.10
N ALA A 18 -3.47 11.15 -5.35
CA ALA A 18 -4.47 12.22 -5.42
C ALA A 18 -4.62 12.95 -4.07
N ILE A 19 -4.68 12.21 -2.96
CA ILE A 19 -4.77 12.78 -1.60
C ILE A 19 -3.49 13.57 -1.27
N SER A 20 -2.31 12.99 -1.51
CA SER A 20 -1.03 13.65 -1.28
C SER A 20 -0.91 14.95 -2.08
N ALA A 21 -1.23 14.93 -3.38
CA ALA A 21 -1.20 16.12 -4.23
C ALA A 21 -2.17 17.21 -3.72
N ARG A 22 -3.38 16.82 -3.29
CA ARG A 22 -4.37 17.74 -2.74
C ARG A 22 -3.91 18.37 -1.42
N LYS A 23 -3.25 17.60 -0.55
CA LYS A 23 -2.63 18.10 0.70
C LYS A 23 -1.47 19.05 0.43
N SER A 24 -0.74 18.88 -0.66
CA SER A 24 0.29 19.81 -1.13
C SER A 24 -0.27 21.08 -1.83
N GLY A 25 -1.59 21.29 -1.81
CA GLY A 25 -2.23 22.49 -2.35
C GLY A 25 -2.53 22.47 -3.85
N ALA A 26 -2.31 21.33 -4.52
CA ALA A 26 -2.64 21.19 -5.93
C ALA A 26 -4.16 21.13 -6.17
N GLU A 27 -4.57 21.57 -7.35
CA GLU A 27 -5.86 21.21 -7.94
C GLU A 27 -5.73 19.80 -8.51
N VAL A 28 -6.60 18.87 -8.09
CA VAL A 28 -6.49 17.45 -8.46
C VAL A 28 -7.74 17.02 -9.21
N VAL A 29 -7.54 16.37 -10.36
CA VAL A 29 -8.59 15.68 -11.13
C VAL A 29 -8.26 14.18 -11.11
N LEU A 30 -9.18 13.37 -10.60
CA LEU A 30 -9.07 11.91 -10.60
C LEU A 30 -9.97 11.33 -11.69
N LEU A 31 -9.38 10.59 -12.61
CA LEU A 31 -10.07 9.90 -13.70
C LEU A 31 -10.10 8.40 -13.41
N SER A 32 -11.28 7.80 -13.56
CA SER A 32 -11.48 6.37 -13.39
C SER A 32 -12.42 5.87 -14.48
N LYS A 33 -12.07 4.74 -15.10
CA LYS A 33 -12.93 4.10 -16.11
C LYS A 33 -14.20 3.49 -15.50
N THR A 34 -14.11 3.08 -14.23
CA THR A 34 -15.19 2.47 -13.45
C THR A 34 -15.51 3.31 -12.23
N GLY A 35 -16.49 2.90 -11.43
CA GLY A 35 -16.70 3.45 -10.09
C GLY A 35 -15.38 3.52 -9.30
N CYS A 36 -15.22 4.60 -8.53
CA CYS A 36 -14.03 4.83 -7.73
C CYS A 36 -13.86 3.68 -6.73
N ALA A 37 -12.65 3.13 -6.63
CA ALA A 37 -12.32 1.97 -5.79
C ALA A 37 -12.97 0.62 -6.19
N GLU A 38 -13.75 0.54 -7.27
CA GLU A 38 -14.48 -0.70 -7.62
C GLU A 38 -13.71 -1.68 -8.50
N ALA A 39 -12.85 -1.20 -9.41
CA ALA A 39 -12.18 -2.07 -10.39
C ALA A 39 -10.66 -2.21 -10.19
N SER A 40 -10.17 -1.97 -8.97
CA SER A 40 -8.74 -2.03 -8.68
C SER A 40 -8.34 -3.28 -7.90
N CYS A 41 -7.11 -3.76 -8.14
CA CYS A 41 -6.50 -4.84 -7.38
C CYS A 41 -6.47 -4.55 -5.88
N THR A 42 -6.50 -3.28 -5.45
CA THR A 42 -6.58 -2.88 -4.04
C THR A 42 -7.87 -3.37 -3.37
N ALA A 43 -9.00 -3.30 -4.08
CA ALA A 43 -10.27 -3.84 -3.57
C ALA A 43 -10.26 -5.38 -3.53
N TYR A 44 -9.64 -6.00 -4.54
CA TYR A 44 -9.58 -7.47 -4.66
C TYR A 44 -8.57 -8.12 -3.69
N SER A 45 -7.42 -7.48 -3.43
CA SER A 45 -6.37 -7.98 -2.54
C SER A 45 -6.72 -7.88 -1.06
N GLY A 46 -7.86 -7.24 -0.72
CA GLY A 46 -8.21 -6.92 0.67
C GLY A 46 -7.31 -5.87 1.31
N GLY A 47 -6.47 -5.19 0.51
CA GLY A 47 -5.46 -4.26 1.03
C GLY A 47 -4.40 -4.95 1.86
N LEU A 48 -3.89 -6.10 1.39
CA LEU A 48 -2.76 -6.78 2.00
C LEU A 48 -1.44 -6.07 1.64
N PHE A 49 -0.61 -5.80 2.64
CA PHE A 49 0.71 -5.21 2.50
C PHE A 49 1.75 -6.07 3.22
N SER A 50 2.91 -6.26 2.59
CA SER A 50 4.13 -6.76 3.24
C SER A 50 5.05 -5.58 3.54
N LEU A 51 5.68 -5.58 4.71
CA LEU A 51 6.30 -4.40 5.31
C LEU A 51 7.56 -4.78 6.09
N SER A 52 8.45 -3.80 6.28
CA SER A 52 9.40 -3.83 7.38
C SER A 52 8.76 -3.25 8.64
N SER A 53 8.12 -4.12 9.43
CA SER A 53 7.52 -3.72 10.71
C SER A 53 7.56 -4.87 11.70
N GLY A 54 7.47 -4.55 12.99
CA GLY A 54 7.58 -5.52 14.08
C GLY A 54 8.98 -6.13 14.13
N THR A 55 9.09 -7.43 13.88
CA THR A 55 10.37 -8.15 13.89
C THR A 55 11.11 -8.13 12.56
N VAL A 56 10.51 -7.58 11.49
CA VAL A 56 11.11 -7.52 10.16
C VAL A 56 11.81 -6.18 9.99
N SER A 57 13.14 -6.18 9.92
CA SER A 57 13.91 -4.97 9.66
C SER A 57 13.76 -4.49 8.21
N PRO A 58 14.01 -3.20 7.92
CA PRO A 58 14.08 -2.69 6.55
C PRO A 58 15.05 -3.48 5.66
N ASP A 59 16.18 -3.94 6.21
CA ASP A 59 17.17 -4.72 5.45
C ASP A 59 16.70 -6.14 5.16
N ASP A 60 16.01 -6.79 6.11
CA ASP A 60 15.37 -8.08 5.88
C ASP A 60 14.30 -7.97 4.78
N HIS A 61 13.48 -6.93 4.85
CA HIS A 61 12.40 -6.71 3.88
C HIS A 61 12.97 -6.42 2.49
N TYR A 62 13.98 -5.55 2.39
CA TYR A 62 14.72 -5.28 1.16
C TYR A 62 15.26 -6.56 0.54
N ARG A 63 16.01 -7.38 1.31
CA ARG A 63 16.56 -8.64 0.81
C ARG A 63 15.47 -9.57 0.29
N ARG A 64 14.39 -9.73 1.04
CA ARG A 64 13.25 -10.58 0.65
C ARG A 64 12.61 -10.12 -0.66
N ILE A 65 12.42 -8.82 -0.87
CA ILE A 65 11.86 -8.29 -2.13
C ILE A 65 12.84 -8.51 -3.29
N MET A 66 14.13 -8.26 -3.08
CA MET A 66 15.16 -8.47 -4.09
C MET A 66 15.23 -9.93 -4.53
N GLU A 67 15.22 -10.87 -3.57
CA GLU A 67 15.19 -12.31 -3.82
C GLU A 67 13.91 -12.76 -4.53
N THR A 68 12.74 -12.29 -4.06
CA THR A 68 11.44 -12.63 -4.66
C THR A 68 11.35 -12.20 -6.11
N GLY A 69 11.84 -10.99 -6.42
CA GLY A 69 11.92 -10.48 -7.78
C GLY A 69 13.14 -10.97 -8.56
N ARG A 70 13.87 -11.98 -8.08
CA ARG A 70 15.05 -12.57 -8.75
C ARG A 70 16.07 -11.52 -9.21
N TYR A 71 16.24 -10.46 -8.41
CA TYR A 71 17.16 -9.35 -8.66
C TYR A 71 16.93 -8.58 -9.97
N VAL A 72 15.75 -8.69 -10.61
CA VAL A 72 15.38 -7.83 -11.75
C VAL A 72 14.74 -6.51 -11.30
N ASN A 73 14.51 -6.33 -10.00
CA ASN A 73 13.96 -5.09 -9.44
C ASN A 73 14.97 -3.93 -9.54
N ASP A 74 14.49 -2.70 -9.52
CA ASP A 74 15.32 -1.53 -9.26
C ASP A 74 15.67 -1.46 -7.76
N PRO A 75 16.96 -1.58 -7.37
CA PRO A 75 17.38 -1.58 -5.97
C PRO A 75 16.99 -0.28 -5.22
N SER A 76 17.01 0.86 -5.91
CA SER A 76 16.73 2.16 -5.28
C SER A 76 15.26 2.31 -4.88
N LEU A 77 14.36 1.79 -5.73
CA LEU A 77 12.93 1.77 -5.46
C LEU A 77 12.57 0.77 -4.36
N VAL A 78 13.22 -0.40 -4.35
CA VAL A 78 13.01 -1.41 -3.29
C VAL A 78 13.51 -0.89 -1.94
N ARG A 79 14.65 -0.18 -1.91
CA ARG A 79 15.15 0.47 -0.69
C ARG A 79 14.17 1.49 -0.14
N THR A 80 13.67 2.38 -1.01
CA THR A 80 12.65 3.37 -0.65
C THR A 80 11.40 2.70 -0.10
N LEU A 81 10.93 1.63 -0.74
CA LEU A 81 9.79 0.87 -0.26
C LEU A 81 10.05 0.29 1.14
N ALA A 82 11.21 -0.33 1.35
CA ALA A 82 11.57 -0.90 2.63
C ALA A 82 11.62 0.16 3.73
N ASP A 83 12.37 1.25 3.53
CA ASP A 83 12.57 2.29 4.54
C ASP A 83 11.29 3.03 4.95
N HIS A 84 10.36 3.19 4.02
CA HIS A 84 9.17 4.01 4.24
C HIS A 84 7.88 3.22 4.43
N SER A 85 7.91 1.88 4.36
CA SER A 85 6.70 1.03 4.41
C SER A 85 5.85 1.26 5.66
N GLU A 86 6.45 1.22 6.85
CA GLU A 86 5.72 1.41 8.11
C GLU A 86 5.17 2.83 8.25
N ALA A 87 5.99 3.85 7.99
CA ALA A 87 5.58 5.25 8.07
C ALA A 87 4.41 5.55 7.11
N THR A 88 4.44 4.99 5.90
CA THR A 88 3.40 5.15 4.90
C THR A 88 2.07 4.55 5.35
N LEU A 89 2.08 3.39 6.03
CA LEU A 89 0.83 2.84 6.57
C LEU A 89 0.24 3.68 7.69
N ARG A 90 1.06 4.30 8.53
CA ARG A 90 0.58 5.22 9.57
C ARG A 90 -0.15 6.40 8.94
N ILE A 91 0.41 6.98 7.88
CA ILE A 91 -0.23 8.05 7.10
C ILE A 91 -1.59 7.60 6.53
N ILE A 92 -1.67 6.38 6.00
CA ILE A 92 -2.92 5.84 5.44
C ILE A 92 -3.96 5.59 6.54
N SER A 93 -3.53 5.12 7.72
CA SER A 93 -4.40 5.00 8.90
C SER A 93 -4.94 6.35 9.37
N GLU A 94 -4.12 7.40 9.38
CA GLU A 94 -4.54 8.77 9.70
C GLU A 94 -5.58 9.31 8.71
N TRP A 95 -5.62 8.80 7.48
CA TRP A 95 -6.64 9.16 6.50
C TRP A 95 -7.95 8.38 6.68
N GLY A 96 -8.05 7.55 7.73
CA GLY A 96 -9.26 6.82 8.11
C GLY A 96 -9.31 5.37 7.64
N VAL A 97 -8.24 4.83 7.05
CA VAL A 97 -8.19 3.42 6.66
C VAL A 97 -7.93 2.56 7.89
N SER A 98 -8.83 1.61 8.16
CA SER A 98 -8.65 0.65 9.26
C SER A 98 -7.64 -0.43 8.85
N LEU A 99 -6.45 -0.42 9.44
CA LEU A 99 -5.41 -1.42 9.18
C LEU A 99 -5.20 -2.31 10.40
N LYS A 100 -5.19 -3.64 10.19
CA LYS A 100 -4.68 -4.61 11.17
C LYS A 100 -3.25 -4.97 10.79
N VAL A 101 -2.28 -4.50 11.58
CA VAL A 101 -0.86 -4.83 11.41
C VAL A 101 -0.51 -6.03 12.31
N THR A 102 0.14 -7.03 11.75
CA THR A 102 0.66 -8.20 12.47
C THR A 102 2.13 -8.01 12.78
N THR A 103 2.63 -8.66 13.85
CA THR A 103 4.05 -8.66 14.23
C THR A 103 4.98 -9.25 13.17
N SER A 104 4.46 -10.06 12.24
CA SER A 104 5.19 -10.72 11.15
C SER A 104 5.42 -9.85 9.90
N GLY A 105 5.25 -8.53 9.99
CA GLY A 105 5.49 -7.61 8.87
C GLY A 105 4.39 -7.61 7.81
N HIS A 106 3.14 -7.87 8.18
CA HIS A 106 1.98 -7.79 7.29
C HIS A 106 0.92 -6.82 7.82
N ALA A 107 0.16 -6.19 6.92
CA ALA A 107 -1.03 -5.43 7.26
C ALA A 107 -2.19 -5.73 6.31
N THR A 108 -3.42 -5.68 6.81
CA THR A 108 -4.64 -5.85 5.99
C THR A 108 -5.65 -4.74 6.28
N ALA A 109 -6.32 -4.25 5.23
CA ALA A 109 -7.38 -3.24 5.29
C ALA A 109 -8.79 -3.83 5.41
N ARG A 110 -8.98 -5.12 5.08
CA ARG A 110 -10.21 -5.87 5.36
C ARG A 110 -10.00 -6.86 6.52
N LYS A 111 -11.07 -7.10 7.30
CA LYS A 111 -11.25 -8.40 7.94
C LYS A 111 -11.38 -9.40 6.80
N THR A 112 -10.33 -10.18 6.54
CA THR A 112 -10.45 -11.37 5.70
C THR A 112 -11.64 -12.18 6.20
N ALA A 113 -12.56 -12.54 5.30
CA ALA A 113 -13.54 -13.56 5.65
C ALA A 113 -12.74 -14.80 6.08
N PRO A 114 -13.05 -15.44 7.22
CA PRO A 114 -12.35 -16.65 7.64
C PRO A 114 -12.51 -17.69 6.52
N SER A 115 -11.42 -17.91 5.78
CA SER A 115 -11.33 -18.93 4.75
C SER A 115 -10.80 -20.18 5.41
N ARG A 116 -11.62 -21.23 5.47
CA ARG A 116 -11.21 -22.55 5.99
C ARG A 116 -10.22 -23.29 5.08
N ILE A 117 -9.84 -22.68 3.94
CA ILE A 117 -8.99 -23.27 2.91
C ILE A 117 -7.59 -22.64 2.92
N MET A 118 -7.47 -21.35 3.24
CA MET A 118 -6.19 -20.63 3.28
C MET A 118 -5.75 -20.50 4.74
N GLY A 119 -4.97 -21.48 5.20
CA GLY A 119 -4.52 -21.62 6.60
C GLY A 119 -3.63 -20.48 7.09
N GLY A 120 -4.25 -19.36 7.46
CA GLY A 120 -3.56 -18.17 7.96
C GLY A 120 -4.44 -17.31 8.84
N ALA A 121 -5.23 -17.92 9.72
CA ALA A 121 -6.00 -17.20 10.72
C ALA A 121 -6.15 -18.04 12.01
N GLU A 122 -5.05 -18.29 12.70
CA GLU A 122 -5.07 -18.63 14.13
C GLU A 122 -3.93 -17.90 14.84
N GLY A 123 -4.26 -17.17 15.91
CA GLY A 123 -3.35 -16.36 16.73
C GLY A 123 -3.82 -14.92 16.91
#